data_AF-A0A3C0G686-F1
#
_entry.id   AF-A0A3C0G686-F1
#
_cell.length_a   1.000
_cell.length_b   1.000
_cell.length_c   1.000
_cell.angle_alpha   90.00
_cell.angle_beta   90.00
_cell.angle_gamma   90.00
#
_symmetry.space_group_name_H-M   'P 1'
#
loop_
_entity.id
_entity.type
_entity.pdbx_description
1 polymer ?
#
loop_
_entity_poly.entity_id
_entity_poly.type
_entity_poly.pdbx_seq_one_letter_code
_entity_poly.pdbx_strand_id
1 'polypeptide(L)'
;TFYCPMHCEGDKTYDKPGDCPVCGMDLVEEQNLSSTSSEQWTCPMHPEIVKDEAGSCPICGMDLVPMEADSSAEEKTYKKLLKKFWIALAFTLPIFIIAMSEMIPDNPLYKVMPQKQWNWIQFALSIPVVFYATLMFFERAYRSIRTWNLNMFTLIGIGAGVAWLFSVFGMLFPDFFPAQFKTESGAVHVYFEAATVILTLVLMGQVLEARAHSKTNSAVKELLKLAPNKAIKVVDGKEEEVAIDTIEKGDVLRVKPGDKIPVDGKITKGDTTVDESMISGEPIPVNKTVGDHVNSGTINGNQSFLMQAEKVGSDTLLSQIIHMVNDASRSRAPIQKLADTVSGYFVPV
;
A
#
# COMPACT_ATOMS: atom_id res chain seq x y z
N THR A 1 -3.05 8.12 7.66
CA THR A 1 -1.75 7.98 8.35
C THR A 1 -1.05 6.77 7.79
N PHE A 2 0.27 6.66 7.94
CA PHE A 2 1.07 5.55 7.40
C PHE A 2 1.96 4.99 8.50
N TYR A 3 2.26 3.68 8.50
CA TYR A 3 3.14 3.05 9.50
C TYR A 3 4.23 2.22 8.83
N CYS A 4 5.34 2.01 9.55
CA CYS A 4 6.41 1.14 9.08
C CYS A 4 6.09 -0.32 9.40
N PRO A 5 6.05 -1.24 8.42
CA PRO A 5 5.67 -2.64 8.69
C PRO A 5 6.70 -3.41 9.55
N MET A 6 7.93 -2.89 9.69
CA MET A 6 8.93 -3.45 10.61
C MET A 6 8.86 -2.86 12.02
N HIS A 7 7.99 -1.89 12.26
CA HIS A 7 7.86 -1.21 13.56
C HIS A 7 9.21 -0.72 14.10
N CYS A 8 10.08 -0.20 13.23
CA CYS A 8 11.42 0.24 13.60
C CYS A 8 11.43 1.34 14.68
N GLU A 9 10.33 2.09 14.77
CA GLU A 9 10.11 3.12 15.79
C GLU A 9 8.85 2.81 16.64
N GLY A 10 8.53 1.53 16.83
CA GLY A 10 7.33 1.09 17.55
C GLY A 10 6.04 1.47 16.81
N ASP A 11 5.18 2.25 17.47
CA ASP A 11 3.85 2.65 16.99
C ASP A 11 3.83 4.01 16.27
N LYS A 12 5.00 4.56 15.94
CA LYS A 12 5.08 5.86 15.27
C LYS A 12 4.47 5.82 13.86
N THR A 13 3.56 6.76 13.60
CA THR A 13 2.90 6.94 12.31
C THR A 13 3.41 8.19 11.58
N TYR A 14 3.15 8.23 10.28
CA TYR A 14 3.58 9.24 9.33
C TYR A 14 2.37 9.81 8.59
N ASP A 15 2.40 11.11 8.28
CA ASP A 15 1.27 11.77 7.60
C ASP A 15 1.32 11.66 6.07
N LYS A 16 2.47 11.29 5.51
CA LYS A 16 2.71 11.25 4.06
C LYS A 16 3.14 9.86 3.62
N PRO A 17 2.74 9.43 2.40
CA PRO A 17 3.29 8.24 1.79
C PRO A 17 4.79 8.43 1.52
N GLY A 18 5.58 7.38 1.70
CA GLY A 18 7.02 7.41 1.50
C GLY A 18 7.71 6.18 2.07
N ASP A 19 9.04 6.24 2.17
CA ASP A 19 9.82 5.20 2.81
C ASP A 19 10.06 5.50 4.29
N CYS A 20 10.16 4.47 5.11
CA CYS A 20 10.62 4.57 6.48
C CYS A 20 12.06 5.11 6.54
N PRO A 21 12.36 6.14 7.37
CA PRO A 21 13.70 6.70 7.49
C PRO A 21 14.71 5.75 8.14
N VAL A 22 14.25 4.73 8.89
CA VAL A 22 15.11 3.80 9.61
C VAL A 22 15.50 2.59 8.75
N CYS A 23 14.51 1.87 8.20
CA CYS A 23 14.75 0.65 7.42
C CYS A 23 14.65 0.85 5.90
N GLY A 24 14.13 1.99 5.44
CA GLY A 24 13.95 2.30 4.01
C GLY A 24 12.77 1.62 3.33
N MET A 25 11.99 0.80 4.03
CA MET A 25 10.83 0.12 3.44
C MET A 25 9.66 1.08 3.19
N ASP A 26 8.81 0.77 2.21
CA ASP A 26 7.59 1.53 1.93
C ASP A 26 6.69 1.56 3.18
N LEU A 27 6.26 2.77 3.55
CA LEU A 27 5.27 2.97 4.59
C LEU A 27 3.91 2.48 4.09
N VAL A 28 3.25 1.67 4.92
CA VAL A 28 1.94 1.11 4.61
C VAL A 28 0.88 2.07 5.11
N GLU A 29 -0.11 2.35 4.27
CA GLU A 29 -1.23 3.21 4.65
C GLU A 29 -2.04 2.52 5.75
N GLU A 30 -2.22 3.25 6.85
CA GLU A 30 -3.13 2.87 7.91
C GLU A 30 -4.55 3.11 7.42
N GLN A 31 -5.39 2.07 7.51
CA GLN A 31 -6.81 2.21 7.23
C GLN A 31 -7.43 3.10 8.30
N ASN A 32 -7.61 4.39 7.96
CA ASN A 32 -8.41 5.29 8.77
C ASN A 32 -9.88 5.02 8.43
N LEU A 33 -10.58 4.28 9.29
CA LEU A 33 -12.02 4.08 9.15
C LEU A 33 -12.82 5.40 9.34
N SER A 34 -12.15 6.47 9.76
CA SER A 34 -12.70 7.82 9.95
C SER A 34 -12.57 8.72 8.72
N SER A 35 -11.85 8.31 7.67
CA SER A 35 -11.90 9.04 6.39
C SER A 35 -13.06 8.48 5.59
N THR A 36 -14.26 8.91 5.97
CA THR A 36 -15.46 8.92 5.15
C THR A 36 -15.02 9.28 3.74
N SER A 37 -15.11 8.35 2.81
CA SER A 37 -15.04 8.70 1.40
C SER A 37 -16.28 9.56 1.15
N SER A 38 -16.16 10.87 1.35
CA SER A 38 -17.08 11.83 0.76
C SER A 38 -17.05 11.50 -0.73
N GLU A 39 -18.11 10.86 -1.24
CA GLU A 39 -18.28 10.68 -2.67
C GLU A 39 -18.32 12.09 -3.25
N GLN A 40 -17.18 12.53 -3.79
CA GLN A 40 -17.05 13.83 -4.41
C GLN A 40 -17.56 13.71 -5.84
N TRP A 41 -18.40 14.65 -6.24
CA TRP A 41 -19.07 14.71 -7.53
C TRP A 41 -18.49 15.88 -8.33
N THR A 42 -18.21 15.67 -9.61
CA THR A 42 -17.59 16.68 -10.49
C THR A 42 -18.32 16.85 -11.83
N CYS A 43 -18.28 18.03 -12.47
CA CYS A 43 -18.85 18.22 -13.82
C CYS A 43 -17.81 17.73 -14.85
N PRO A 44 -18.17 16.84 -15.79
CA PRO A 44 -17.24 16.36 -16.84
C PRO A 44 -16.59 17.47 -17.67
N MET A 45 -17.27 18.63 -17.76
CA MET A 45 -16.81 19.80 -18.49
C MET A 45 -16.15 20.87 -17.60
N HIS A 46 -16.34 20.81 -16.28
CA HIS A 46 -15.75 21.77 -15.31
C HIS A 46 -15.19 21.00 -14.11
N PRO A 47 -13.98 20.41 -14.26
CA PRO A 47 -13.36 19.59 -13.22
C PRO A 47 -13.08 20.35 -11.92
N GLU A 48 -13.05 21.68 -11.98
CA GLU A 48 -12.85 22.58 -10.83
C GLU A 48 -14.07 22.61 -9.90
N ILE A 49 -15.25 22.20 -10.37
CA ILE A 49 -16.45 22.07 -9.56
C ILE A 49 -16.40 20.69 -8.90
N VAL A 50 -16.15 20.67 -7.59
CA VAL A 50 -16.22 19.49 -6.74
C VAL A 50 -17.28 19.73 -5.67
N LYS A 51 -18.26 18.83 -5.54
CA LYS A 51 -19.30 18.87 -4.51
C LYS A 51 -19.41 17.53 -3.78
N ASP A 52 -19.87 17.56 -2.54
CA ASP A 52 -20.04 16.35 -1.72
C ASP A 52 -21.41 15.65 -1.91
N GLU A 53 -22.21 16.14 -2.87
CA GLU A 53 -23.55 15.63 -3.17
C GLU A 53 -23.82 15.54 -4.68
N ALA A 54 -24.69 14.59 -5.05
CA ALA A 54 -25.24 14.52 -6.40
C ALA A 54 -26.09 15.77 -6.67
N GLY A 55 -25.91 16.38 -7.83
CA GLY A 55 -26.66 17.57 -8.22
C GLY A 55 -26.20 18.08 -9.57
N SER A 56 -26.71 19.23 -9.97
CA SER A 56 -26.33 19.85 -11.24
C SER A 56 -25.18 20.84 -11.02
N CYS A 57 -24.29 20.90 -12.00
CA CYS A 57 -23.18 21.85 -12.01
C CYS A 57 -23.69 23.29 -12.13
N PRO A 58 -23.22 24.23 -11.28
CA PRO A 58 -23.67 25.63 -11.30
C PRO A 58 -23.17 26.41 -12.53
N ILE A 59 -22.18 25.91 -13.25
CA ILE A 59 -21.67 26.54 -14.48
C ILE A 59 -22.33 25.94 -15.72
N CYS A 60 -22.35 24.60 -15.78
CA CYS A 60 -22.68 23.84 -17.00
C CYS A 60 -24.13 23.33 -17.03
N GLY A 61 -24.82 23.30 -15.88
CA GLY A 61 -26.16 22.74 -15.73
C GLY A 61 -26.24 21.21 -15.91
N MET A 62 -25.17 20.54 -16.30
CA MET A 62 -25.14 19.08 -16.40
C MET A 62 -25.03 18.44 -15.02
N ASP A 63 -25.57 17.22 -14.92
CA ASP A 63 -25.47 16.41 -13.72
C ASP A 63 -24.00 16.13 -13.40
N LEU A 64 -23.65 16.36 -12.13
CA LEU A 64 -22.35 16.00 -11.62
C LEU A 64 -22.25 14.47 -11.64
N VAL A 65 -21.08 13.97 -12.03
CA VAL A 65 -20.78 12.55 -12.04
C VAL A 65 -19.89 12.23 -10.83
N PRO A 66 -20.06 11.06 -10.20
CA PRO A 66 -19.23 10.68 -9.07
C PRO A 66 -17.78 10.57 -9.54
N MET A 67 -16.86 11.26 -8.85
CA MET A 67 -15.44 11.11 -9.09
C MET A 67 -15.05 9.68 -8.76
N GLU A 68 -14.38 9.00 -9.68
CA GLU A 68 -13.79 7.70 -9.39
C GLU A 68 -12.89 7.83 -8.16
N ALA A 69 -13.14 7.00 -7.14
CA ALA A 69 -12.34 6.97 -5.94
C ALA A 69 -10.87 6.86 -6.33
N ASP A 70 -10.09 7.88 -5.99
CA ASP A 70 -8.68 7.98 -6.37
C ASP A 70 -7.99 6.64 -6.07
N SER A 71 -7.39 6.02 -7.10
CA SER A 71 -6.75 4.71 -6.98
C SER A 71 -5.87 4.69 -5.73
N SER A 72 -6.04 3.68 -4.87
CA SER A 72 -5.40 3.68 -3.55
C SER A 72 -3.89 3.87 -3.69
N ALA A 73 -3.25 4.49 -2.70
CA ALA A 73 -1.80 4.73 -2.73
C ALA A 73 -1.00 3.43 -3.01
N GLU A 74 -1.54 2.30 -2.55
CA GLU A 74 -1.03 0.95 -2.81
C GLU A 74 -1.11 0.53 -4.28
N GLU A 75 -2.23 0.81 -4.97
CA GLU A 75 -2.38 0.48 -6.39
C GLU A 75 -1.45 1.32 -7.27
N LYS A 76 -1.27 2.60 -6.95
CA LYS A 76 -0.29 3.48 -7.61
C LYS A 76 1.13 2.93 -7.43
N THR A 77 1.46 2.46 -6.23
CA THR A 77 2.76 1.85 -5.91
C THR A 77 2.98 0.55 -6.69
N TYR A 78 1.98 -0.34 -6.73
CA TYR A 78 2.03 -1.58 -7.52
C TYR A 78 2.27 -1.30 -9.02
N LYS A 79 1.50 -0.39 -9.63
CA LYS A 79 1.68 -0.02 -11.05
C LYS A 79 3.07 0.56 -11.33
N LYS A 80 3.63 1.36 -10.41
CA LYS A 80 4.98 1.91 -10.51
C LYS A 80 6.04 0.81 -10.49
N LEU A 81 5.94 -0.15 -9.57
CA LEU A 81 6.84 -1.30 -9.47
C LEU A 81 6.73 -2.21 -10.70
N LEU A 82 5.52 -2.47 -11.18
CA LEU A 82 5.28 -3.29 -12.37
C LEU A 82 5.93 -2.68 -13.62
N LYS A 83 5.82 -1.36 -13.81
CA LYS A 83 6.49 -0.66 -14.92
C LYS A 83 8.01 -0.78 -14.83
N LYS A 84 8.59 -0.60 -13.64
CA LYS A 84 10.03 -0.79 -13.42
C LYS A 84 10.48 -2.23 -13.69
N PHE A 85 9.67 -3.22 -13.30
CA PHE A 85 9.95 -4.63 -13.55
C PHE A 85 10.01 -4.95 -15.04
N TRP A 86 9.03 -4.51 -15.83
CA TRP A 86 9.04 -4.74 -17.27
C TRP A 86 10.24 -4.08 -17.97
N ILE A 87 10.63 -2.88 -17.53
CA ILE A 87 11.85 -2.23 -18.01
C ILE A 87 13.07 -3.07 -17.64
N ALA A 88 13.22 -3.46 -16.37
CA ALA A 88 14.34 -4.29 -15.92
C ALA A 88 14.45 -5.61 -16.69
N LEU A 89 13.32 -6.30 -16.90
CA LEU A 89 13.25 -7.55 -17.65
C LEU A 89 13.64 -7.37 -19.12
N ALA A 90 13.15 -6.31 -19.77
CA ALA A 90 13.44 -6.03 -21.17
C ALA A 90 14.93 -5.79 -21.43
N PHE A 91 15.65 -5.18 -20.49
CA PHE A 91 17.09 -4.94 -20.59
C PHE A 91 17.94 -6.11 -20.08
N THR A 92 17.47 -6.83 -19.05
CA THR A 92 18.19 -7.97 -18.46
C THR A 92 18.16 -9.20 -19.37
N LEU A 93 17.04 -9.44 -20.07
CA LEU A 93 16.89 -10.62 -20.93
C LEU A 93 17.97 -10.66 -22.06
N PRO A 94 18.24 -9.58 -22.81
CA PRO A 94 19.35 -9.55 -23.75
C PRO A 94 20.72 -9.78 -23.09
N ILE A 95 20.99 -9.17 -21.92
CA ILE A 95 22.25 -9.36 -21.19
C ILE A 95 22.44 -10.84 -20.84
N PHE A 96 21.39 -11.48 -20.33
CA PHE A 96 21.37 -12.89 -19.99
C PHE A 96 21.67 -13.78 -21.20
N ILE A 97 21.04 -13.51 -22.35
CA ILE A 97 21.27 -14.25 -23.59
C ILE A 97 22.74 -14.09 -24.05
N ILE A 98 23.30 -12.88 -23.98
CA ILE A 98 24.70 -12.63 -24.35
C ILE A 98 25.63 -13.42 -23.44
N ALA A 99 25.44 -13.37 -22.13
CA ALA A 99 26.30 -14.08 -21.16
C ALA A 99 26.21 -15.61 -21.30
N MET A 100 25.00 -16.15 -21.49
CA MET A 100 24.81 -17.59 -21.70
C MET A 100 25.40 -18.08 -23.03
N SER A 101 25.45 -17.22 -24.04
CA SER A 101 26.08 -17.58 -25.31
C SER A 101 27.58 -17.90 -25.16
N GLU A 102 28.27 -17.27 -24.19
CA GLU A 102 29.70 -17.48 -23.97
C GLU A 102 30.06 -18.93 -23.61
N MET A 103 29.10 -19.70 -23.08
CA MET A 103 29.28 -21.11 -22.70
C MET A 103 29.05 -22.09 -23.86
N ILE A 104 28.58 -21.63 -25.03
CA ILE A 104 28.31 -22.47 -26.19
C ILE A 104 29.59 -22.66 -27.02
N PRO A 105 30.06 -23.91 -27.26
CA PRO A 105 31.19 -24.16 -28.15
C PRO A 105 30.89 -23.66 -29.58
N ASP A 106 31.85 -22.95 -30.19
CA ASP A 106 31.73 -22.36 -31.54
C ASP A 106 30.69 -21.22 -31.66
N ASN A 107 30.69 -20.36 -30.64
CA ASN A 107 29.68 -19.31 -30.43
C ASN A 107 29.51 -18.37 -31.64
N PRO A 108 28.32 -18.33 -32.28
CA PRO A 108 28.06 -17.47 -33.45
C PRO A 108 28.17 -15.97 -33.13
N LEU A 109 27.97 -15.56 -31.87
CA LEU A 109 28.03 -14.14 -31.48
C LEU A 109 29.47 -13.59 -31.45
N TYR A 110 30.46 -14.42 -31.11
CA TYR A 110 31.87 -14.03 -31.17
C TYR A 110 32.43 -13.99 -32.59
N LYS A 111 31.75 -14.62 -33.56
CA LYS A 111 32.03 -14.48 -34.99
C LYS A 111 31.53 -13.14 -35.54
N VAL A 112 30.46 -12.59 -34.97
CA VAL A 112 29.90 -11.29 -35.38
C VAL A 112 30.67 -10.12 -34.75
N MET A 113 31.11 -10.27 -33.49
CA MET A 113 31.74 -9.17 -32.77
C MET A 113 32.69 -9.66 -31.65
N PRO A 114 33.88 -9.04 -31.46
CA PRO A 114 34.81 -9.44 -30.40
C PRO A 114 34.23 -9.25 -28.99
N GLN A 115 34.64 -10.10 -28.04
CA GLN A 115 34.15 -10.11 -26.65
C GLN A 115 34.20 -8.74 -25.96
N LYS A 116 35.22 -7.93 -26.25
CA LYS A 116 35.35 -6.57 -25.70
C LYS A 116 34.18 -5.65 -26.08
N GLN A 117 33.63 -5.77 -27.29
CA GLN A 117 32.51 -4.94 -27.73
C GLN A 117 31.17 -5.47 -27.17
N TRP A 118 31.01 -6.79 -27.02
CA TRP A 118 29.87 -7.36 -26.31
C TRP A 118 29.82 -6.91 -24.84
N ASN A 119 30.96 -6.79 -24.16
CA ASN A 119 31.02 -6.25 -22.80
C ASN A 119 30.52 -4.80 -22.72
N TRP A 120 30.81 -3.97 -23.73
CA TRP A 120 30.27 -2.61 -23.82
C TRP A 120 28.75 -2.59 -24.01
N ILE A 121 28.21 -3.52 -24.80
CA ILE A 121 26.75 -3.67 -24.97
C ILE A 121 26.11 -4.11 -23.64
N GLN A 122 26.67 -5.11 -22.96
CA GLN A 122 26.20 -5.54 -21.64
C GLN A 122 26.22 -4.38 -20.63
N PHE A 123 27.30 -3.61 -20.60
CA PHE A 123 27.42 -2.42 -19.74
C PHE A 123 26.32 -1.40 -20.05
N ALA A 124 26.14 -1.02 -21.31
CA ALA A 124 25.12 -0.05 -21.72
C ALA A 124 23.70 -0.49 -21.35
N LEU A 125 23.37 -1.77 -21.57
CA LEU A 125 22.07 -2.34 -21.20
C LEU A 125 21.89 -2.47 -19.68
N SER A 126 22.97 -2.62 -18.91
CA SER A 126 22.90 -2.73 -17.45
C SER A 126 22.56 -1.40 -16.76
N ILE A 127 22.89 -0.25 -17.38
CA ILE A 127 22.70 1.07 -16.79
C ILE A 127 21.21 1.35 -16.47
N PRO A 128 20.24 1.18 -17.39
CA PRO A 128 18.82 1.33 -17.07
C PRO A 128 18.33 0.41 -15.95
N VAL A 129 18.87 -0.80 -15.84
CA VAL A 129 18.47 -1.75 -14.81
C VAL A 129 18.94 -1.28 -13.43
N VAL A 130 20.23 -0.96 -13.31
CA VAL A 130 20.88 -0.59 -12.04
C VAL A 130 20.42 0.79 -11.56
N PHE A 131 20.47 1.81 -12.43
CA PHE A 131 20.27 3.21 -12.02
C PHE A 131 18.84 3.72 -12.15
N TYR A 132 17.98 3.09 -12.97
CA TYR A 132 16.60 3.54 -13.13
C TYR A 132 15.60 2.57 -12.48
N ALA A 133 15.62 1.30 -12.87
CA ALA A 133 14.65 0.33 -12.35
C ALA A 133 14.88 0.03 -10.86
N THR A 134 16.14 -0.18 -10.46
CA THR A 134 16.49 -0.73 -9.12
C THR A 134 17.23 0.23 -8.20
N LEU A 135 17.30 1.52 -8.54
CA LEU A 135 17.92 2.56 -7.69
C LEU A 135 17.40 2.56 -6.24
N MET A 136 16.11 2.27 -6.08
CA MET A 136 15.46 2.17 -4.76
C MET A 136 16.13 1.14 -3.84
N PHE A 137 16.70 0.05 -4.38
CA PHE A 137 17.40 -0.94 -3.56
C PHE A 137 18.71 -0.39 -3.02
N PHE A 138 19.44 0.41 -3.81
CA PHE A 138 20.66 1.06 -3.37
C PHE A 138 20.39 2.17 -2.35
N GLU A 139 19.30 2.94 -2.52
CA GLU A 139 18.85 3.92 -1.53
C GLU A 139 18.52 3.25 -0.18
N ARG A 140 17.79 2.12 -0.23
CA ARG A 140 17.46 1.30 0.96
C ARG A 140 18.70 0.70 1.61
N ALA A 141 19.60 0.14 0.81
CA ALA A 141 20.87 -0.40 1.28
C ALA A 141 21.72 0.67 1.98
N TYR A 142 21.82 1.87 1.38
CA TYR A 142 22.58 2.97 1.96
C TYR A 142 21.98 3.43 3.30
N ARG A 143 20.65 3.59 3.38
CA ARG A 143 19.98 3.91 4.65
C ARG A 143 20.25 2.84 5.71
N SER A 144 20.12 1.57 5.35
CA SER A 144 20.37 0.44 6.26
C SER A 144 21.81 0.38 6.78
N ILE A 145 22.81 0.61 5.92
CA ILE A 145 24.22 0.69 6.33
C ILE A 145 24.44 1.87 7.26
N ARG A 146 23.85 3.03 6.95
CA ARG A 146 23.98 4.24 7.77
C ARG A 146 23.33 4.08 9.15
N THR A 147 22.17 3.40 9.23
CA THR A 147 21.43 3.19 10.48
C THR A 147 21.88 1.94 11.25
N TRP A 148 22.84 1.16 10.72
CA TRP A 148 23.30 -0.12 11.28
C TRP A 148 22.21 -1.20 11.44
N ASN A 149 21.05 -1.01 10.82
CA ASN A 149 19.97 -1.99 10.77
C ASN A 149 20.09 -2.81 9.49
N LEU A 150 21.04 -3.74 9.46
CA LEU A 150 21.33 -4.58 8.29
C LEU A 150 20.12 -5.46 7.93
N ASN A 151 19.78 -5.48 6.65
CA ASN A 151 18.59 -6.16 6.13
C ASN A 151 18.86 -6.79 4.76
N MET A 152 17.83 -7.39 4.15
CA MET A 152 17.96 -8.02 2.83
C MET A 152 18.45 -7.04 1.75
N PHE A 153 18.06 -5.77 1.81
CA PHE A 153 18.52 -4.75 0.86
C PHE A 153 20.01 -4.45 1.01
N THR A 154 20.59 -4.57 2.21
CA THR A 154 22.04 -4.43 2.40
C THR A 154 22.81 -5.50 1.65
N LEU A 155 22.39 -6.76 1.78
CA LEU A 155 23.01 -7.89 1.09
C LEU A 155 22.93 -7.72 -0.43
N ILE A 156 21.74 -7.39 -0.94
CA ILE A 156 21.51 -7.20 -2.38
C ILE A 156 22.30 -6.00 -2.90
N GLY A 157 22.27 -4.87 -2.19
CA GLY A 157 22.95 -3.64 -2.58
C GLY A 157 24.47 -3.81 -2.64
N ILE A 158 25.06 -4.48 -1.65
CA ILE A 158 26.51 -4.77 -1.65
C ILE A 158 26.84 -5.80 -2.73
N GLY A 159 26.12 -6.92 -2.80
CA GLY A 159 26.41 -7.98 -3.76
C GLY A 159 26.30 -7.52 -5.22
N ALA A 160 25.16 -6.94 -5.60
CA ALA A 160 24.96 -6.43 -6.96
C ALA A 160 25.86 -5.22 -7.26
N GLY A 161 26.08 -4.34 -6.28
CA GLY A 161 26.96 -3.17 -6.42
C GLY A 161 28.42 -3.56 -6.66
N VAL A 162 28.96 -4.49 -5.88
CA VAL A 162 30.34 -4.99 -6.03
C VAL A 162 30.48 -5.74 -7.35
N ALA A 163 29.54 -6.61 -7.71
CA ALA A 163 29.58 -7.33 -8.98
C ALA A 163 29.57 -6.37 -10.19
N TRP A 164 28.73 -5.33 -10.16
CA TRP A 164 28.68 -4.34 -11.22
C TRP A 164 29.96 -3.49 -11.27
N LEU A 165 30.44 -2.98 -10.12
CA LEU A 165 31.67 -2.19 -10.06
C LEU A 165 32.90 -2.98 -10.51
N PHE A 166 33.01 -4.25 -10.09
CA PHE A 166 34.07 -5.15 -10.55
C PHE A 166 34.03 -5.31 -12.07
N SER A 167 32.84 -5.48 -12.64
CA SER A 167 32.65 -5.64 -14.08
C SER A 167 33.05 -4.39 -14.86
N VAL A 168 32.71 -3.20 -14.35
CA VAL A 168 33.14 -1.92 -14.93
C VAL A 168 34.64 -1.76 -14.85
N PHE A 169 35.24 -2.07 -13.69
CA PHE A 169 36.68 -1.95 -13.49
C PHE A 169 37.47 -2.93 -14.38
N GLY A 170 37.03 -4.19 -14.47
CA GLY A 170 37.63 -5.20 -15.36
C GLY A 170 37.49 -4.86 -16.84
N MET A 171 36.39 -4.20 -17.23
CA MET A 171 36.19 -3.74 -18.61
C MET A 171 37.09 -2.55 -18.97
N LEU A 172 37.27 -1.56 -18.06
CA LEU A 172 38.02 -0.34 -18.32
C LEU A 172 39.54 -0.51 -18.12
N PHE A 173 39.96 -1.32 -17.14
CA PHE A 173 41.36 -1.52 -16.77
C PHE A 173 41.75 -3.01 -16.81
N PRO A 174 41.68 -3.67 -17.98
CA PRO A 174 42.02 -5.08 -18.09
C PRO A 174 43.50 -5.35 -17.77
N ASP A 175 44.39 -4.38 -17.97
CA ASP A 175 45.83 -4.53 -17.75
C ASP A 175 46.25 -4.61 -16.27
N PHE A 176 45.36 -4.18 -15.36
CA PHE A 176 45.58 -4.33 -13.92
C PHE A 176 45.46 -5.79 -13.47
N PHE A 177 44.73 -6.63 -14.22
CA PHE A 177 44.48 -8.01 -13.84
C PHE A 177 45.58 -8.96 -14.33
N PRO A 178 45.96 -9.98 -13.51
CA PRO A 178 46.88 -11.03 -13.92
C PRO A 178 46.38 -11.78 -15.18
N ALA A 179 47.29 -12.33 -15.97
CA ALA A 179 46.96 -13.03 -17.21
C ALA A 179 45.98 -14.21 -17.01
N GLN A 180 45.96 -14.80 -15.81
CA GLN A 180 45.05 -15.88 -15.43
C GLN A 180 43.57 -15.47 -15.38
N PHE A 181 43.28 -14.16 -15.24
CA PHE A 181 41.92 -13.62 -15.22
C PHE A 181 41.46 -13.12 -16.59
N LYS A 182 42.32 -13.21 -17.61
CA LYS A 182 42.03 -12.78 -18.98
C LYS A 182 41.62 -13.97 -19.83
N THR A 183 40.59 -13.80 -20.66
CA THR A 183 40.28 -14.74 -21.74
C THR A 183 41.38 -14.71 -22.81
N GLU A 184 41.38 -15.66 -23.74
CA GLU A 184 42.31 -15.69 -24.89
C GLU A 184 42.30 -14.40 -25.73
N SER A 185 41.21 -13.63 -25.64
CA SER A 185 41.02 -12.32 -26.28
C SER A 185 41.60 -11.14 -25.48
N GLY A 186 42.19 -11.37 -24.31
CA GLY A 186 42.71 -10.34 -23.40
C GLY A 186 41.65 -9.59 -22.59
N ALA A 187 40.38 -10.00 -22.68
CA ALA A 187 39.27 -9.43 -21.91
C ALA A 187 39.16 -10.07 -20.52
N VAL A 188 38.63 -9.33 -19.54
CA VAL A 188 38.30 -9.87 -18.21
C VAL A 188 36.84 -10.34 -18.20
N HIS A 189 36.55 -11.45 -17.53
CA HIS A 189 35.18 -11.91 -17.33
C HIS A 189 34.36 -10.89 -16.52
N VAL A 190 33.20 -10.52 -17.04
CA VAL A 190 32.29 -9.55 -16.44
C VAL A 190 31.06 -10.24 -15.85
N TYR A 191 30.48 -9.62 -14.83
CA TYR A 191 29.33 -10.12 -14.06
C TYR A 191 28.12 -9.18 -14.19
N PHE A 192 27.98 -8.47 -15.32
CA PHE A 192 26.82 -7.62 -15.58
C PHE A 192 25.52 -8.43 -15.59
N GLU A 193 25.55 -9.66 -16.10
CA GLU A 193 24.42 -10.59 -16.07
C GLU A 193 24.01 -10.92 -14.63
N ALA A 194 24.92 -11.43 -13.80
CA ALA A 194 24.63 -11.77 -12.41
C ALA A 194 24.02 -10.59 -11.63
N ALA A 195 24.59 -9.39 -11.75
CA ALA A 195 24.08 -8.20 -11.09
C ALA A 195 22.65 -7.85 -11.55
N THR A 196 22.41 -7.81 -12.87
CA THR A 196 21.11 -7.40 -13.43
C THR A 196 20.01 -8.45 -13.25
N VAL A 197 20.35 -9.75 -13.30
CA VAL A 197 19.43 -10.85 -13.04
C VAL A 197 18.99 -10.86 -11.57
N ILE A 198 19.92 -10.77 -10.63
CA ILE A 198 19.60 -10.71 -9.20
C ILE A 198 18.66 -9.52 -8.92
N LEU A 199 19.02 -8.33 -9.40
CA LEU A 199 18.22 -7.11 -9.22
C LEU A 199 16.81 -7.25 -9.82
N THR A 200 16.68 -7.88 -10.99
CA THR A 200 15.38 -8.10 -11.66
C THR A 200 14.52 -9.12 -10.91
N LEU A 201 15.11 -10.21 -10.42
CA LEU A 201 14.39 -11.23 -9.66
C LEU A 201 13.90 -10.70 -8.30
N VAL A 202 14.71 -9.89 -7.62
CA VAL A 202 14.30 -9.19 -6.40
C VAL A 202 13.13 -8.25 -6.68
N LEU A 203 13.21 -7.48 -7.78
CA LEU A 203 12.12 -6.59 -8.19
C LEU A 203 10.83 -7.35 -8.52
N MET A 204 10.95 -8.54 -9.12
CA MET A 204 9.81 -9.45 -9.32
C MET A 204 9.17 -9.85 -8.00
N GLY A 205 9.98 -10.21 -6.99
CA GLY A 205 9.50 -10.51 -5.64
C GLY A 205 8.68 -9.37 -5.03
N GLN A 206 9.19 -8.14 -5.13
CA GLN A 206 8.50 -6.93 -4.65
C GLN A 206 7.18 -6.67 -5.40
N VAL A 207 7.12 -6.95 -6.70
CA VAL A 207 5.86 -6.86 -7.48
C VAL A 207 4.84 -7.90 -7.04
N LEU A 208 5.28 -9.14 -6.80
CA LEU A 208 4.40 -10.21 -6.32
C LEU A 208 3.85 -9.90 -4.92
N GLU A 209 4.69 -9.35 -4.05
CA GLU A 209 4.33 -8.89 -2.71
C GLU A 209 3.29 -7.76 -2.78
N ALA A 210 3.56 -6.70 -3.54
CA ALA A 210 2.63 -5.59 -3.73
C ALA A 210 1.28 -6.05 -4.33
N ARG A 211 1.31 -7.03 -5.24
CA ARG A 211 0.11 -7.64 -5.82
C ARG A 211 -0.71 -8.41 -4.78
N ALA A 212 -0.05 -9.16 -3.90
CA ALA A 212 -0.70 -9.94 -2.85
C ALA A 212 -1.39 -9.01 -1.84
N HIS A 213 -0.72 -7.93 -1.42
CA HIS A 213 -1.30 -6.93 -0.50
C HIS A 213 -2.48 -6.18 -1.13
N SER A 214 -2.31 -5.67 -2.35
CA SER A 214 -3.35 -4.90 -3.06
C SER A 214 -4.65 -5.71 -3.25
N LYS A 215 -4.57 -7.00 -3.58
CA LYS A 215 -5.75 -7.87 -3.74
C LYS A 215 -6.53 -8.11 -2.46
N THR A 216 -5.84 -8.17 -1.32
CA THR A 216 -6.49 -8.46 -0.03
C THR A 216 -7.23 -7.21 0.47
N ASN A 217 -6.66 -6.02 0.25
CA ASN A 217 -7.25 -4.75 0.67
C ASN A 217 -8.46 -4.32 -0.16
N SER A 218 -8.53 -4.66 -1.45
CA SER A 218 -9.71 -4.33 -2.27
C SER A 218 -11.00 -4.98 -1.76
N ALA A 219 -10.90 -6.22 -1.25
CA ALA A 219 -12.05 -6.95 -0.69
C ALA A 219 -12.55 -6.34 0.63
N VAL A 220 -11.64 -5.83 1.48
CA VAL A 220 -12.01 -5.12 2.72
C VAL A 220 -12.66 -3.77 2.42
N LYS A 221 -12.15 -3.03 1.43
CA LYS A 221 -12.72 -1.73 1.01
C LYS A 221 -14.16 -1.84 0.50
N GLU A 222 -14.49 -2.95 -0.15
CA GLU A 222 -15.85 -3.21 -0.66
C GLU A 222 -16.87 -3.47 0.46
N LEU A 223 -16.42 -4.04 1.59
CA LEU A 223 -17.23 -4.20 2.79
C LEU A 223 -17.45 -2.87 3.53
N LEU A 224 -16.49 -1.92 3.44
CA LEU A 224 -16.57 -0.61 4.10
C LEU A 224 -17.52 0.39 3.42
N LYS A 225 -17.86 0.18 2.13
CA LYS A 225 -18.87 0.98 1.40
C LYS A 225 -20.30 0.80 1.92
N LEU A 226 -20.52 -0.11 2.89
CA LEU A 226 -21.83 -0.47 3.42
C LEU A 226 -22.17 0.24 4.75
N ALA A 227 -21.31 1.13 5.25
CA ALA A 227 -21.65 2.00 6.37
C ALA A 227 -22.48 3.20 5.85
N PRO A 228 -23.68 3.47 6.40
CA PRO A 228 -24.43 4.65 6.03
C PRO A 228 -23.68 5.89 6.48
N ASN A 229 -23.51 6.87 5.57
CA ASN A 229 -22.76 8.10 5.85
C ASN A 229 -23.66 9.23 6.38
N LYS A 230 -24.96 8.98 6.53
CA LYS A 230 -25.97 9.99 6.84
C LYS A 230 -26.88 9.55 7.98
N ALA A 231 -27.36 10.52 8.75
CA ALA A 231 -28.31 10.36 9.82
C ALA A 231 -29.39 11.45 9.74
N ILE A 232 -30.55 11.22 10.34
CA ILE A 232 -31.64 12.19 10.37
C ILE A 232 -31.66 12.86 11.74
N LYS A 233 -31.21 14.11 11.80
CA LYS A 233 -31.27 14.94 13.00
C LYS A 233 -32.62 15.65 13.06
N VAL A 234 -33.18 15.77 14.27
CA VAL A 234 -34.44 16.47 14.51
C VAL A 234 -34.15 17.76 15.26
N VAL A 235 -34.32 18.91 14.59
CA VAL A 235 -34.15 20.25 15.17
C VAL A 235 -35.50 20.97 15.11
N ASP A 236 -36.00 21.43 16.25
CA ASP A 236 -37.29 22.13 16.37
C ASP A 236 -38.48 21.41 15.70
N GLY A 237 -38.45 20.07 15.72
CA GLY A 237 -39.48 19.21 15.12
C GLY A 237 -39.35 19.01 13.61
N LYS A 238 -38.35 19.59 12.95
CA LYS A 238 -38.03 19.34 11.54
C LYS A 238 -36.91 18.31 11.41
N GLU A 239 -37.03 17.46 10.38
CA GLU A 239 -35.99 16.50 10.00
C GLU A 239 -34.99 17.16 9.08
N GLU A 240 -33.71 17.05 9.43
CA GLU A 240 -32.60 17.43 8.57
C GLU A 240 -31.66 16.23 8.44
N GLU A 241 -31.32 15.89 7.20
CA GLU A 241 -30.35 14.84 6.93
C GLU A 241 -28.94 15.43 7.07
N VAL A 242 -28.16 14.88 7.99
CA VAL A 242 -26.83 15.36 8.35
C VAL A 242 -25.80 14.23 8.21
N ALA A 243 -24.55 14.58 7.94
CA ALA A 243 -23.46 13.61 7.95
C ALA A 243 -23.20 13.12 9.37
N ILE A 244 -22.81 11.85 9.53
CA ILE A 244 -22.53 11.26 10.86
C ILE A 244 -21.46 12.06 11.62
N ASP A 245 -20.47 12.59 10.90
CA ASP A 245 -19.35 13.37 11.45
C ASP A 245 -19.77 14.72 12.05
N THR A 246 -20.98 15.20 11.72
CA THR A 246 -21.54 16.48 12.22
C THR A 246 -22.47 16.30 13.41
N ILE A 247 -22.68 15.06 13.87
CA ILE A 247 -23.54 14.76 15.02
C ILE A 247 -22.79 15.09 16.30
N GLU A 248 -23.40 15.92 17.14
CA GLU A 248 -22.87 16.27 18.44
C GLU A 248 -23.57 15.50 19.56
N LYS A 249 -22.88 15.36 20.70
CA LYS A 249 -23.47 14.75 21.89
C LYS A 249 -24.67 15.56 22.36
N GLY A 250 -25.79 14.88 22.60
CA GLY A 250 -27.06 15.49 22.99
C GLY A 250 -28.03 15.73 21.84
N ASP A 251 -27.59 15.57 20.58
CA ASP A 251 -28.46 15.66 19.41
C ASP A 251 -29.57 14.61 19.44
N VAL A 252 -30.76 15.00 18.98
CA VAL A 252 -31.89 14.10 18.81
C VAL A 252 -31.92 13.59 17.38
N LEU A 253 -31.83 12.27 17.22
CA LEU A 253 -31.80 11.59 15.95
C LEU A 253 -33.04 10.73 15.77
N ARG A 254 -33.53 10.66 14.54
CA ARG A 254 -34.59 9.75 14.12
C ARG A 254 -33.97 8.57 13.38
N VAL A 255 -34.30 7.37 13.83
CA VAL A 255 -33.92 6.12 13.17
C VAL A 255 -35.17 5.50 12.57
N LYS A 256 -35.20 5.28 11.25
CA LYS A 256 -36.33 4.65 10.55
C LYS A 256 -36.22 3.13 10.61
N PRO A 257 -37.33 2.39 10.39
CA PRO A 257 -37.29 0.94 10.31
C PRO A 257 -36.27 0.45 9.27
N GLY A 258 -35.43 -0.52 9.64
CA GLY A 258 -34.38 -1.06 8.78
C GLY A 258 -33.09 -0.24 8.68
N ASP A 259 -33.05 0.99 9.21
CA ASP A 259 -31.84 1.80 9.21
C ASP A 259 -30.84 1.30 10.26
N LYS A 260 -29.54 1.47 9.98
CA LYS A 260 -28.51 1.28 11.01
C LYS A 260 -28.53 2.46 11.97
N ILE A 261 -28.33 2.16 13.25
CA ILE A 261 -28.19 3.17 14.29
C ILE A 261 -26.84 3.88 14.10
N PRO A 262 -26.81 5.22 13.91
CA PRO A 262 -25.59 5.92 13.50
C PRO A 262 -24.57 6.08 14.64
N VAL A 263 -25.03 6.35 15.86
CA VAL A 263 -24.19 6.65 17.04
C VAL A 263 -24.72 5.93 18.27
N ASP A 264 -23.92 5.85 19.34
CA ASP A 264 -24.42 5.27 20.60
C ASP A 264 -25.29 6.30 21.32
N GLY A 265 -26.40 5.84 21.89
CA GLY A 265 -27.30 6.74 22.58
C GLY A 265 -28.43 6.05 23.32
N LYS A 266 -29.44 6.84 23.67
CA LYS A 266 -30.57 6.43 24.49
C LYS A 266 -31.89 6.77 23.83
N ILE A 267 -32.86 5.85 23.86
CA ILE A 267 -34.19 6.09 23.27
C ILE A 267 -34.95 7.13 24.10
N THR A 268 -35.40 8.20 23.45
CA THR A 268 -36.20 9.27 24.07
C THR A 268 -37.68 9.14 23.74
N LYS A 269 -38.04 8.56 22.59
CA LYS A 269 -39.45 8.36 22.20
C LYS A 269 -39.61 7.17 21.27
N GLY A 270 -40.60 6.32 21.54
CA GLY A 270 -40.92 5.14 20.76
C GLY A 270 -40.42 3.84 21.40
N ASP A 271 -40.82 2.74 20.79
CA ASP A 271 -40.43 1.37 21.10
C ASP A 271 -40.08 0.68 19.77
N THR A 272 -39.11 -0.23 19.81
CA THR A 272 -38.70 -1.02 18.64
C THR A 272 -37.96 -2.28 19.08
N THR A 273 -37.75 -3.19 18.14
CA THR A 273 -36.76 -4.28 18.24
C THR A 273 -35.46 -3.83 17.59
N VAL A 274 -34.32 -4.08 18.22
CA VAL A 274 -33.00 -3.80 17.64
C VAL A 274 -32.25 -5.11 17.44
N ASP A 275 -31.74 -5.32 16.22
CA ASP A 275 -30.85 -6.43 15.90
C ASP A 275 -29.41 -6.05 16.24
N GLU A 276 -28.91 -6.63 17.34
CA GLU A 276 -27.55 -6.43 17.84
C GLU A 276 -26.58 -7.54 17.40
N SER A 277 -27.00 -8.47 16.52
CA SER A 277 -26.23 -9.67 16.13
C SER A 277 -24.84 -9.36 15.58
N MET A 278 -24.67 -8.22 14.92
CA MET A 278 -23.37 -7.78 14.36
C MET A 278 -22.32 -7.47 15.43
N ILE A 279 -22.73 -7.17 16.67
CA ILE A 279 -21.83 -6.79 17.77
C ILE A 279 -21.85 -7.85 18.88
N SER A 280 -23.04 -8.26 19.33
CA SER A 280 -23.17 -9.25 20.41
C SER A 280 -23.02 -10.68 19.94
N GLY A 281 -23.27 -10.96 18.65
CA GLY A 281 -23.34 -12.32 18.11
C GLY A 281 -24.64 -13.05 18.45
N GLU A 282 -25.58 -12.41 19.15
CA GLU A 282 -26.87 -13.02 19.50
C GLU A 282 -27.87 -12.84 18.34
N PRO A 283 -28.48 -13.92 17.81
CA PRO A 283 -29.31 -13.85 16.60
C PRO A 283 -30.73 -13.33 16.84
N ILE A 284 -31.14 -13.12 18.10
CA ILE A 284 -32.51 -12.72 18.44
C ILE A 284 -32.53 -11.21 18.69
N PRO A 285 -33.34 -10.42 17.96
CA PRO A 285 -33.49 -8.99 18.21
C PRO A 285 -34.00 -8.71 19.62
N VAL A 286 -33.45 -7.67 20.24
CA VAL A 286 -33.78 -7.26 21.61
C VAL A 286 -34.83 -6.16 21.58
N ASN A 287 -35.87 -6.28 22.40
CA ASN A 287 -36.86 -5.21 22.58
C ASN A 287 -36.24 -4.03 23.32
N LYS A 288 -36.39 -2.83 22.78
CA LYS A 288 -35.91 -1.58 23.36
C LYS A 288 -37.08 -0.60 23.51
N THR A 289 -37.12 0.03 24.66
CA THR A 289 -38.14 1.00 25.05
C THR A 289 -37.51 2.32 25.47
N VAL A 290 -38.34 3.31 25.79
CA VAL A 290 -37.87 4.62 26.23
C VAL A 290 -36.97 4.49 27.45
N GLY A 291 -35.75 4.99 27.32
CA GLY A 291 -34.73 4.92 28.35
C GLY A 291 -33.70 3.80 28.18
N ASP A 292 -33.88 2.90 27.21
CA ASP A 292 -32.89 1.87 26.91
C ASP A 292 -31.75 2.42 26.03
N HIS A 293 -30.57 1.82 26.18
CA HIS A 293 -29.38 2.16 25.38
C HIS A 293 -29.39 1.40 24.05
N VAL A 294 -28.92 2.08 23.02
CA VAL A 294 -28.75 1.56 21.67
C VAL A 294 -27.33 1.83 21.19
N ASN A 295 -26.76 0.87 20.46
CA ASN A 295 -25.36 0.90 20.03
C ASN A 295 -25.26 1.20 18.53
N SER A 296 -24.25 1.97 18.15
CA SER A 296 -23.90 2.27 16.76
C SER A 296 -23.63 0.99 15.97
N GLY A 297 -24.10 0.94 14.72
CA GLY A 297 -23.91 -0.19 13.81
C GLY A 297 -24.92 -1.33 13.93
N THR A 298 -25.78 -1.31 14.96
CA THR A 298 -26.92 -2.22 15.09
C THR A 298 -28.05 -1.81 14.14
N ILE A 299 -28.95 -2.73 13.81
CA ILE A 299 -30.03 -2.48 12.83
C ILE A 299 -31.35 -2.28 13.58
N ASN A 300 -32.03 -1.18 13.28
CA ASN A 300 -33.38 -0.96 13.76
C ASN A 300 -34.35 -1.93 13.06
N GLY A 301 -35.24 -2.56 13.82
CA GLY A 301 -36.29 -3.42 13.30
C GLY A 301 -37.44 -2.62 12.69
N ASN A 302 -38.65 -2.80 13.22
CA ASN A 302 -39.87 -2.49 12.47
C ASN A 302 -40.46 -1.10 12.75
N GLN A 303 -40.05 -0.41 13.82
CA GLN A 303 -40.65 0.87 14.25
C GLN A 303 -39.62 2.00 14.21
N SER A 304 -40.07 3.21 13.92
CA SER A 304 -39.22 4.40 14.04
C SER A 304 -39.18 4.88 15.49
N PHE A 305 -38.01 5.29 15.95
CA PHE A 305 -37.85 5.90 17.27
C PHE A 305 -36.98 7.15 17.21
N LEU A 306 -37.07 7.96 18.26
CA LEU A 306 -36.15 9.06 18.52
C LEU A 306 -35.16 8.63 19.59
N MET A 307 -33.90 8.97 19.37
CA MET A 307 -32.83 8.75 20.32
C MET A 307 -32.04 10.03 20.55
N GLN A 308 -31.41 10.11 21.71
CA GLN A 308 -30.44 11.15 22.04
C GLN A 308 -29.03 10.56 21.94
N ALA A 309 -28.14 11.24 21.21
CA ALA A 309 -26.75 10.84 21.06
C ALA A 309 -25.97 10.99 22.38
N GLU A 310 -25.33 9.93 22.86
CA GLU A 310 -24.50 9.95 24.08
C GLU A 310 -23.00 9.86 23.78
N LYS A 311 -22.61 9.06 22.78
CA LYS A 311 -21.23 8.94 22.29
C LYS A 311 -21.24 9.02 20.77
N VAL A 312 -20.34 9.82 20.22
CA VAL A 312 -20.27 10.12 18.78
C VAL A 312 -18.84 9.93 18.27
N GLY A 313 -18.67 9.70 16.96
CA GLY A 313 -17.36 9.51 16.34
C GLY A 313 -16.53 8.39 17.02
N SER A 314 -15.29 8.72 17.39
CA SER A 314 -14.32 7.80 18.01
C SER A 314 -14.77 7.21 19.35
N ASP A 315 -15.72 7.84 20.03
CA ASP A 315 -16.18 7.40 21.35
C ASP A 315 -17.23 6.29 21.28
N THR A 316 -17.75 6.00 20.09
CA THR A 316 -18.73 4.92 19.89
C THR A 316 -18.13 3.54 20.12
N LEU A 317 -18.93 2.61 20.62
CA LEU A 317 -18.50 1.23 20.89
C LEU A 317 -17.98 0.54 19.63
N LEU A 318 -18.63 0.75 18.49
CA LEU A 318 -18.18 0.25 17.21
C LEU A 318 -16.79 0.80 16.83
N SER A 319 -16.57 2.11 16.99
CA SER A 319 -15.26 2.72 16.72
C SER A 319 -14.16 2.20 17.64
N GLN A 320 -14.47 1.93 18.90
CA GLN A 320 -13.53 1.31 19.84
C GLN A 320 -13.18 -0.13 19.45
N ILE A 321 -14.16 -0.94 19.03
CA ILE A 321 -13.90 -2.29 18.52
C ILE A 321 -13.01 -2.23 17.28
N ILE A 322 -13.33 -1.33 16.35
CA ILE A 322 -12.54 -1.09 15.15
C ILE A 322 -11.09 -0.74 15.51
N HIS A 323 -10.89 0.19 16.45
CA HIS A 323 -9.55 0.59 16.91
C HIS A 323 -8.78 -0.60 17.52
N MET A 324 -9.42 -1.36 18.41
CA MET A 324 -8.81 -2.55 19.04
C MET A 324 -8.43 -3.63 18.00
N VAL A 325 -9.29 -3.85 17.00
CA VAL A 325 -9.01 -4.82 15.93
C VAL A 325 -7.86 -4.33 15.04
N ASN A 326 -7.81 -3.03 14.73
CA ASN A 326 -6.72 -2.45 13.95
C ASN A 326 -5.38 -2.59 14.70
N ASP A 327 -5.35 -2.28 15.99
CA ASP A 327 -4.17 -2.46 16.85
C ASP A 327 -3.74 -3.94 16.95
N ALA A 328 -4.70 -4.86 17.05
CA ALA A 328 -4.41 -6.30 17.04
C ALA A 328 -3.94 -6.82 15.67
N SER A 329 -4.41 -6.23 14.58
CA SER A 329 -3.96 -6.57 13.22
C SER A 329 -2.52 -6.13 12.99
N ARG A 330 -2.13 -4.96 13.51
CA ARG A 330 -0.75 -4.44 13.50
C ARG A 330 0.24 -5.38 14.20
N SER A 331 -0.18 -6.11 15.21
CA SER A 331 0.72 -6.97 16.00
C SER A 331 1.13 -8.28 15.30
N ARG A 332 0.55 -8.63 14.14
CA ARG A 332 1.01 -9.80 13.37
C ARG A 332 2.26 -9.45 12.57
N ALA A 333 3.41 -9.89 13.08
CA ALA A 333 4.70 -9.66 12.45
C ALA A 333 4.75 -10.19 11.00
N PRO A 334 5.21 -9.37 10.03
CA PRO A 334 5.32 -9.77 8.63
C PRO A 334 6.38 -10.87 8.45
N ILE A 335 6.09 -11.83 7.55
CA ILE A 335 6.96 -12.95 7.15
C ILE A 335 8.36 -12.49 6.68
N GLN A 336 8.47 -11.24 6.24
CA GLN A 336 9.71 -10.57 5.83
C GLN A 336 10.78 -10.51 6.95
N LYS A 337 10.38 -10.55 8.23
CA LYS A 337 11.31 -10.52 9.37
C LYS A 337 12.37 -11.62 9.33
N LEU A 338 12.02 -12.81 8.83
CA LEU A 338 12.93 -13.95 8.83
C LEU A 338 14.09 -13.75 7.83
N ALA A 339 13.78 -13.29 6.62
CA ALA A 339 14.80 -13.01 5.60
C ALA A 339 15.71 -11.84 6.01
N ASP A 340 15.15 -10.79 6.61
CA ASP A 340 15.92 -9.65 7.10
C ASP A 340 16.80 -10.03 8.29
N THR A 341 16.29 -10.85 9.22
CA THR A 341 17.07 -11.34 10.36
C THR A 341 18.26 -12.18 9.90
N VAL A 342 18.04 -13.12 8.97
CA VAL A 342 19.12 -13.96 8.42
C VAL A 342 20.14 -13.10 7.67
N SER A 343 19.68 -12.13 6.87
CA SER A 343 20.57 -11.21 6.15
C SER A 343 21.40 -10.35 7.11
N GLY A 344 20.82 -9.91 8.22
CA GLY A 344 21.52 -9.14 9.26
C GLY A 344 22.69 -9.89 9.90
N TYR A 345 22.61 -11.22 10.01
CA TYR A 345 23.72 -12.06 10.46
C TYR A 345 24.68 -12.44 9.33
N PHE A 346 24.19 -12.63 8.10
CA PHE A 346 25.00 -13.08 6.97
C PHE A 346 25.89 -11.98 6.40
N VAL A 347 25.45 -10.72 6.39
CA VAL A 347 26.22 -9.61 5.82
C VAL A 347 27.54 -9.32 6.58
N PRO A 348 27.59 -9.37 7.93
CA PRO A 348 28.83 -9.16 8.67
C PRO A 348 29.82 -10.33 8.70
N VAL A 349 29.37 -11.55 8.38
CA VAL A 349 30.18 -12.80 8.46
C VAL A 349 30.98 -13.00 7.18
#